data_AF-A4CTJ2-F1
#
_entry.id   AF-A4CTJ2-F1
#
_cell.length_a   1.000
_cell.length_b   1.000
_cell.length_c   1.000
_cell.angle_alpha   90.00
_cell.angle_beta   90.00
_cell.angle_gamma   90.00
#
_symmetry.space_group_name_H-M   'P 1'
#
loop_
_entity.id
_entity.type
_entity.pdbx_description
1 polymer ?
#
loop_
_entity_poly.entity_id
_entity_poly.type
_entity_poly.pdbx_seq_one_letter_code
_entity_poly.pdbx_strand_id
1 'polypeptide(L)'
;MSREEQRRTVRLQRESLMEELETVYRQAFERLSELELGDGSVARLTQLLLRSRDGAITPLQEEIEAPLITRAPDEIVDEAVD
;
A
#
# COMPACT_ATOMS: atom_id res chain seq x y z
N MET A 1 -12.00 4.97 21.01
CA MET A 1 -12.27 5.03 19.57
C MET A 1 -13.28 3.94 19.24
N SER A 2 -14.34 4.26 18.50
CA SER A 2 -15.28 3.23 18.05
C SER A 2 -14.62 2.35 16.97
N ARG A 3 -15.10 1.12 16.78
CA ARG A 3 -14.61 0.25 15.68
C ARG A 3 -14.77 0.92 14.31
N GLU A 4 -15.79 1.75 14.14
CA GLU A 4 -16.01 2.52 12.92
C GLU A 4 -14.99 3.64 12.75
N GLU A 5 -14.71 4.37 13.83
CA GLU A 5 -13.70 5.43 13.85
C GLU A 5 -12.29 4.88 13.60
N GLN A 6 -11.98 3.69 14.13
CA GLN A 6 -10.72 2.98 13.86
C GLN A 6 -10.59 2.56 12.40
N ARG A 7 -11.65 2.02 11.82
CA ARG A 7 -11.66 1.66 10.39
C ARG A 7 -11.45 2.88 9.49
N ARG A 8 -12.17 3.98 9.78
CA ARG A 8 -12.01 5.24 9.03
C ARG A 8 -10.59 5.78 9.14
N THR A 9 -10.01 5.74 10.34
CA THR A 9 -8.64 6.20 10.58
C THR A 9 -7.63 5.37 9.80
N VAL A 10 -7.73 4.03 9.84
CA VAL A 10 -6.81 3.15 9.09
C VAL A 10 -6.91 3.38 7.59
N ARG A 11 -8.11 3.57 7.05
CA ARG A 11 -8.30 3.89 5.62
C ARG A 11 -7.63 5.21 5.24
N LEU A 12 -7.87 6.29 6.00
CA LEU A 12 -7.27 7.60 5.75
C LEU A 12 -5.74 7.55 5.81
N GLN A 13 -5.19 6.84 6.80
CA GLN A 13 -3.75 6.66 6.92
C GLN A 13 -3.18 5.92 5.72
N ARG A 14 -3.90 4.92 5.20
CA ARG A 14 -3.46 4.18 4.02
C ARG A 14 -3.48 5.02 2.75
N GLU A 15 -4.53 5.81 2.54
CA GLU A 15 -4.63 6.76 1.42
C GLU A 15 -3.46 7.78 1.49
N SER A 16 -3.17 8.33 2.67
CA SER A 16 -2.00 9.22 2.88
C SER A 16 -0.68 8.53 2.55
N LEU A 17 -0.48 7.29 3.02
CA LEU A 17 0.74 6.52 2.74
C LEU A 17 0.95 6.28 1.24
N MET A 18 -0.13 6.02 0.50
CA MET A 18 -0.05 5.88 -0.96
C MET A 18 0.42 7.18 -1.62
N GLU A 19 -0.16 8.32 -1.26
CA GLU A 19 0.22 9.64 -1.80
C GLU A 19 1.69 9.99 -1.49
N GLU A 20 2.14 9.70 -0.27
CA GLU A 20 3.52 9.90 0.16
C GLU A 20 4.49 9.03 -0.66
N LEU A 21 4.18 7.74 -0.83
CA LEU A 21 4.98 6.82 -1.62
C LEU A 21 5.03 7.25 -3.10
N GLU A 22 3.90 7.61 -3.69
CA GLU A 22 3.85 8.12 -5.07
C GLU A 22 4.73 9.36 -5.27
N THR A 23 4.77 10.25 -4.27
CA THR A 23 5.64 11.43 -4.27
C THR A 23 7.12 11.02 -4.26
N VAL A 24 7.51 10.06 -3.42
CA VAL A 24 8.88 9.52 -3.37
C VAL A 24 9.27 8.92 -4.73
N TYR A 25 8.40 8.12 -5.34
CA TYR A 25 8.67 7.51 -6.64
C TYR A 25 8.79 8.56 -7.74
N ARG A 26 7.93 9.59 -7.75
CA ARG A 26 8.01 10.70 -8.72
C ARG A 26 9.36 11.41 -8.63
N GLN A 27 9.78 11.79 -7.43
CA GLN A 27 11.08 12.44 -7.20
C GLN A 27 12.26 11.52 -7.56
N ALA A 28 12.12 10.21 -7.41
CA ALA A 28 13.14 9.25 -7.84
C ALA A 28 13.24 9.18 -9.38
N PHE A 29 12.11 9.20 -10.09
CA PHE A 29 12.11 9.25 -11.57
C PHE A 29 12.67 10.58 -12.11
N GLU A 30 12.33 11.71 -11.49
CA GLU A 30 12.89 13.02 -11.84
C GLU A 30 14.41 13.01 -11.75
N ARG A 31 14.97 12.59 -10.60
CA ARG A 31 16.42 12.45 -10.42
C ARG A 31 17.06 11.50 -11.42
N LEU A 32 16.38 10.40 -11.76
CA LEU A 32 16.89 9.42 -12.72
C LEU A 32 16.94 10.00 -14.15
N SER A 33 16.01 10.90 -14.50
CA SER A 33 16.00 11.58 -15.80
C SER A 33 17.13 12.60 -15.96
N GLU A 34 17.69 13.09 -14.86
CA GLU A 34 18.82 14.03 -14.83
C GLU A 34 20.19 13.33 -14.91
N LEU A 35 20.22 11.99 -14.81
CA LEU A 35 21.46 11.24 -14.86
C LEU A 35 21.97 11.11 -16.30
N GLU A 36 23.20 11.55 -16.55
CA GLU A 36 23.93 11.30 -17.80
C GLU A 36 24.51 9.88 -17.83
N LEU A 37 23.65 8.88 -17.74
CA LEU A 37 24.00 7.47 -17.86
C LEU A 37 23.71 6.96 -19.28
N GLY A 38 24.46 5.95 -19.73
CA GLY A 38 24.13 5.27 -20.98
C GLY A 38 22.75 4.60 -20.92
N ASP A 39 22.02 4.60 -22.04
CA ASP A 39 20.61 4.18 -22.15
C ASP A 39 20.27 2.87 -21.44
N GLY A 40 21.15 1.86 -21.51
CA GLY A 40 20.94 0.55 -20.88
C GLY A 40 20.97 0.57 -19.35
N SER A 41 21.74 1.48 -18.73
CA SER A 41 21.80 1.61 -17.27
C SER A 41 20.58 2.35 -16.73
N VAL A 42 20.15 3.41 -17.43
CA VAL A 42 18.90 4.14 -17.14
C VAL A 42 17.71 3.19 -17.20
N ALA A 43 17.57 2.42 -18.30
CA ALA A 43 16.46 1.47 -18.46
C ALA A 43 16.38 0.44 -17.32
N ARG A 44 17.53 -0.08 -16.88
CA ARG A 44 17.59 -1.05 -15.78
C ARG A 44 17.14 -0.42 -14.46
N LEU A 45 17.61 0.80 -14.15
CA LEU A 45 17.23 1.51 -12.93
C LEU A 45 15.74 1.89 -12.95
N THR A 46 15.21 2.35 -14.08
CA THR A 46 13.78 2.61 -14.28
C THR A 46 12.95 1.37 -13.98
N GLN A 47 13.33 0.21 -14.52
CA GLN A 47 12.58 -1.03 -14.30
C GLN A 47 12.60 -1.48 -12.84
N LEU A 48 13.72 -1.32 -12.14
CA LEU A 48 13.81 -1.60 -10.70
C LEU A 48 12.91 -0.67 -9.90
N LEU A 49 12.86 0.62 -10.25
CA LEU A 49 12.03 1.61 -9.59
C LEU A 49 10.53 1.35 -9.83
N LEU A 50 10.14 1.00 -11.05
CA LEU A 50 8.76 0.60 -11.38
C LEU A 50 8.32 -0.61 -10.56
N ARG A 51 9.14 -1.67 -10.52
CA ARG A 51 8.83 -2.88 -9.73
C ARG A 51 8.72 -2.58 -8.24
N SER A 52 9.59 -1.71 -7.72
CA SER A 52 9.51 -1.27 -6.32
C SER A 52 8.20 -0.55 -6.04
N ARG A 53 7.80 0.40 -6.90
CA ARG A 53 6.54 1.13 -6.78
C ARG A 53 5.35 0.19 -6.76
N ASP A 54 5.28 -0.71 -7.72
CA ASP A 54 4.15 -1.65 -7.82
C ASP A 54 4.06 -2.52 -6.55
N GLY A 55 5.20 -3.03 -6.06
CA GLY A 55 5.25 -3.81 -4.81
C GLY A 55 4.89 -3.03 -3.54
N ALA A 56 5.02 -1.70 -3.54
CA ALA A 56 4.67 -0.86 -2.40
C ALA A 56 3.22 -0.35 -2.45
N ILE A 57 2.73 0.01 -3.64
CA ILE A 57 1.40 0.63 -3.82
C ILE A 57 0.29 -0.42 -3.96
N THR A 58 0.50 -1.49 -4.72
CA THR A 58 -0.55 -2.50 -4.99
C THR A 58 -1.12 -3.11 -3.70
N PRO A 59 -0.32 -3.53 -2.70
CA PRO A 59 -0.87 -4.11 -1.48
C PRO A 59 -1.73 -3.12 -0.67
N LEU A 60 -1.41 -1.82 -0.76
CA LEU A 60 -2.20 -0.78 -0.10
C LEU A 60 -3.54 -0.57 -0.80
N GLN A 61 -3.57 -0.64 -2.12
CA GLN A 61 -4.80 -0.57 -2.92
C GLN A 61 -5.70 -1.78 -2.69
N GLU A 62 -5.14 -2.99 -2.79
CA GLU A 62 -5.89 -4.24 -2.61
C GLU A 62 -6.58 -4.32 -1.24
N GLU A 63 -5.91 -3.85 -0.19
CA GLU A 63 -6.48 -3.85 1.15
C GLU A 63 -7.55 -2.75 1.34
N ILE A 64 -7.59 -1.71 0.50
CA ILE A 64 -8.72 -0.75 0.48
C ILE A 64 -9.95 -1.39 -0.17
N GLU A 65 -9.73 -2.21 -1.20
CA GLU A 65 -10.77 -2.88 -1.98
C GLU A 65 -11.28 -4.17 -1.32
N ALA A 66 -10.51 -4.77 -0.42
CA ALA A 66 -10.90 -5.97 0.30
C ALA A 66 -12.19 -5.74 1.11
N PRO A 67 -13.20 -6.62 1.00
CA PRO A 67 -14.40 -6.53 1.81
C PRO A 67 -14.01 -6.61 3.29
N LEU A 68 -14.58 -5.72 4.10
CA LEU A 68 -14.30 -5.59 5.52
C LEU A 68 -14.76 -6.85 6.29
N ILE A 69 -13.96 -7.92 6.29
CA ILE A 69 -14.19 -9.10 7.13
C ILE A 69 -13.73 -8.75 8.55
N THR A 70 -14.52 -7.93 9.26
CA THR A 70 -14.39 -7.82 10.70
C THR A 70 -15.03 -9.04 11.33
N ARG A 71 -14.33 -10.18 11.39
CA ARG A 71 -14.69 -11.22 12.36
C ARG A 71 -14.24 -10.71 13.73
N ALA A 72 -15.19 -10.51 14.63
CA ALA A 72 -14.88 -10.32 16.05
C ALA A 72 -14.25 -11.62 16.59
N PRO A 73 -13.25 -11.55 17.51
CA PRO A 73 -12.63 -12.76 18.05
C PRO A 73 -13.53 -13.64 18.93
N ASP A 74 -14.73 -13.21 19.33
CA ASP A 74 -15.46 -13.83 20.46
C ASP A 74 -16.92 -14.21 20.15
N GLU A 75 -17.21 -14.73 18.96
CA GLU A 75 -18.55 -15.30 18.67
C GLU A 75 -18.45 -16.73 18.13
N ILE A 76 -17.59 -17.55 18.75
CA ILE A 76 -17.86 -18.99 18.82
C ILE A 76 -18.45 -19.21 20.20
N VAL A 77 -19.75 -18.91 20.27
CA VAL A 77 -20.61 -19.18 21.40
C VAL A 77 -20.55 -20.68 21.69
N ASP A 78 -20.31 -20.96 22.95
CA ASP A 78 -20.57 -22.20 23.67
C ASP A 78 -22.00 -22.71 23.37
N GLU A 79 -22.15 -23.56 22.36
CA GLU A 79 -23.36 -24.35 22.13
C GLU A 79 -22.98 -25.80 21.80
N ALA A 80 -22.84 -26.60 22.86
CA ALA A 80 -23.64 -27.80 23.11
C ALA A 80 -22.83 -28.82 23.93
N VAL A 81 -22.77 -28.55 25.24
CA VAL A 81 -22.93 -29.62 26.23
C VAL A 81 -24.40 -30.05 26.19
N ASP A 82 -24.68 -31.21 25.60
CA ASP A 82 -25.38 -32.37 26.21
C ASP A 82 -25.51 -33.50 25.16
#